data_AF-A0A7L4MYB4-F1
#
_entry.id   AF-A0A7L4MYB4-F1
#
_cell.length_a   1.000
_cell.length_b   1.000
_cell.length_c   1.000
_cell.angle_alpha   90.00
_cell.angle_beta   90.00
_cell.angle_gamma   90.00
#
_symmetry.space_group_name_H-M   'P 1'
#
loop_
_entity.id
_entity.type
_entity.pdbx_description
1 polymer ?
#
loop_
_entity_poly.entity_id
_entity_poly.type
_entity_poly.pdbx_seq_one_letter_code
_entity_poly.pdbx_strand_id
1 'polypeptide(L)'
;DLRRSQKRMAELNATIRKLEDRNTLLVDERNELLKRVREAEKQCKPLLEKNKCLSKRNDELMQSLQRMEDKLKAITKENIEMREKITSHPPLKKLRSLNDLDQANEEQETEFLKLQVIEQQNIIDELTRDREKLIRRRKHKRSSKPIKRHVVDTVFGYDDDSMDSETSSVASYRTDRTPATPDDDLDEGLAAEESELRFRQLTKEYQALQRAYALLQEQTGGIIDAEREAKAQEQLQAEVQRYKAKIEDLEKTLAQKGQDSHWVEDKQLFIKRNQELLDKIEKLEAENNRLQQELQDARDQNELLEFRNLELEERERRSPPFNLQIHPFSDGVSALQIYCMKEGVKDVSIPDLIKQLDILGDNGNLRNEEQVAIIQASTVLSLAEKWIQQIEGAEAALHQKMMELESDMEQFCKIKGYLEEELDYRKQALDQAYMRIQELEATLYNALQQETVIKFGELLTEKQQEELRTAVEKLRRQMLRKSREYDCQILQERMELLQQAHQRIRDLEDKTDIQKRQIKDLEEKFLFLFLFFSLAFILWP
;
A
#
# COMPACT_ATOMS: atom_id res chain seq x y z
N ASP A 1 63.01 2.39 -41.87
CA ASP A 1 61.83 2.95 -41.16
C ASP A 1 60.47 2.44 -41.63
N LEU A 2 60.23 2.24 -42.92
CA LEU A 2 58.93 1.78 -43.45
C LEU A 2 58.35 0.53 -42.76
N ARG A 3 59.17 -0.52 -42.55
CA ARG A 3 58.76 -1.76 -41.85
C ARG A 3 58.37 -1.54 -40.39
N ARG A 4 59.03 -0.61 -39.68
CA ARG A 4 58.69 -0.25 -38.30
C ARG A 4 57.37 0.51 -38.24
N SER A 5 57.10 1.35 -39.25
CA SER A 5 55.82 2.04 -39.40
C SER A 5 54.67 1.07 -39.70
N GLN A 6 54.89 0.10 -40.59
CA GLN A 6 53.90 -0.94 -40.91
C GLN A 6 53.56 -1.80 -39.70
N LYS A 7 54.57 -2.20 -38.90
CA LYS A 7 54.35 -2.97 -37.67
C LYS A 7 53.51 -2.19 -36.65
N ARG A 8 53.81 -0.90 -36.43
CA ARG A 8 53.01 -0.03 -35.55
C ARG A 8 51.58 0.14 -36.03
N MET A 9 51.35 0.31 -37.34
CA MET A 9 50.00 0.38 -37.89
C MET A 9 49.23 -0.94 -37.67
N ALA A 10 49.88 -2.09 -37.83
CA ALA A 10 49.24 -3.38 -37.57
C ALA A 10 48.87 -3.57 -36.08
N GLU A 11 49.74 -3.17 -35.16
CA GLU A 11 49.50 -3.21 -33.71
C GLU A 11 48.35 -2.27 -33.30
N LEU A 12 48.30 -1.06 -33.86
CA LEU A 12 47.18 -0.13 -33.66
C LEU A 12 45.87 -0.69 -34.20
N ASN A 13 45.86 -1.24 -35.42
CA ASN A 13 44.67 -1.85 -36.02
C ASN A 13 44.19 -3.10 -35.26
N ALA A 14 45.10 -3.85 -34.63
CA ALA A 14 44.72 -4.97 -33.75
C ALA A 14 44.11 -4.47 -32.43
N THR A 15 44.59 -3.34 -31.92
CA THR A 15 44.02 -2.71 -30.71
C THR A 15 42.65 -2.11 -31.00
N ILE A 16 42.47 -1.46 -32.16
CA ILE A 16 41.18 -0.92 -32.62
C ILE A 16 40.15 -2.04 -32.69
N ARG A 17 40.47 -3.18 -33.32
CA ARG A 17 39.55 -4.34 -33.39
C ARG A 17 39.13 -4.86 -32.02
N LYS A 18 40.07 -5.00 -31.08
CA LYS A 18 39.75 -5.42 -29.71
C LYS A 18 38.84 -4.43 -28.98
N LEU A 19 38.99 -3.13 -29.26
CA LEU A 19 38.12 -2.10 -28.70
C LEU A 19 36.74 -2.12 -29.35
N GLU A 20 36.66 -2.38 -30.66
CA GLU A 20 35.40 -2.57 -31.38
C GLU A 20 34.62 -3.78 -30.84
N ASP A 21 35.27 -4.94 -30.68
CA ASP A 21 34.66 -6.15 -30.10
C ASP A 21 34.14 -5.88 -28.68
N ARG A 22 34.95 -5.21 -27.85
CA ARG A 22 34.54 -4.83 -26.49
C ARG A 22 33.37 -3.85 -26.50
N ASN A 23 33.34 -2.93 -27.44
CA ASN A 23 32.25 -1.96 -27.57
C ASN A 23 30.94 -2.65 -27.96
N THR A 24 30.99 -3.62 -28.87
CA THR A 24 29.83 -4.45 -29.24
C THR A 24 29.26 -5.19 -28.03
N LEU A 25 30.10 -5.84 -27.22
CA LEU A 25 29.66 -6.52 -25.99
C LEU A 25 29.02 -5.56 -24.98
N LEU A 26 29.58 -4.36 -24.81
CA LEU A 26 29.01 -3.35 -23.92
C LEU A 26 27.65 -2.83 -24.41
N VAL A 27 27.46 -2.73 -25.73
CA VAL A 27 26.17 -2.38 -26.33
C VAL A 27 25.13 -3.47 -26.06
N ASP A 28 25.50 -4.74 -26.19
CA ASP A 28 24.62 -5.87 -25.91
C ASP A 28 24.24 -5.94 -24.42
N GLU A 29 25.21 -5.76 -23.52
CA GLU A 29 24.97 -5.68 -22.07
C GLU A 29 24.05 -4.51 -21.71
N ARG A 30 24.25 -3.34 -22.31
CA ARG A 30 23.38 -2.16 -22.12
C ARG A 30 21.95 -2.46 -22.58
N ASN A 31 21.78 -3.11 -23.73
CA ASN A 31 20.46 -3.44 -24.27
C ASN A 31 19.72 -4.45 -23.38
N GLU A 32 20.42 -5.46 -22.87
CA GLU A 32 19.87 -6.44 -21.95
C GLU A 32 19.48 -5.83 -20.60
N LEU A 33 20.30 -4.91 -20.06
CA LEU A 33 19.95 -4.14 -18.86
C LEU A 33 18.72 -3.26 -19.10
N LEU A 34 18.62 -2.61 -20.26
CA LEU A 34 17.45 -1.80 -20.62
C LEU A 34 16.17 -2.64 -20.65
N LYS A 35 16.25 -3.87 -21.17
CA LYS A 35 15.13 -4.82 -21.20
C LYS A 35 14.69 -5.20 -19.78
N ARG A 36 15.64 -5.52 -18.89
CA ARG A 36 15.34 -5.83 -17.47
C ARG A 36 14.72 -4.65 -16.73
N VAL A 37 15.18 -3.42 -17.00
CA VAL A 37 14.58 -2.21 -16.42
C VAL A 37 13.12 -2.07 -16.85
N ARG A 38 12.81 -2.24 -18.15
CA ARG A 38 11.42 -2.18 -18.65
C ARG A 38 10.54 -3.29 -18.06
N GLU A 39 11.06 -4.49 -17.90
CA GLU A 39 10.36 -5.62 -17.28
C GLU A 39 10.03 -5.31 -15.80
N ALA A 40 11.00 -4.78 -15.05
CA ALA A 40 10.83 -4.38 -13.66
C ALA A 40 9.82 -3.22 -13.53
N GLU A 41 9.88 -2.22 -14.41
CA GLU A 41 8.91 -1.13 -14.45
C GLU A 41 7.48 -1.64 -14.71
N LYS A 42 7.32 -2.59 -15.63
CA LYS A 42 6.03 -3.24 -15.94
C LYS A 42 5.46 -3.95 -14.72
N GLN A 43 6.31 -4.60 -13.91
CA GLN A 43 5.89 -5.28 -12.67
C GLN A 43 5.62 -4.30 -11.52
N CYS A 44 6.40 -3.22 -11.39
CA CYS A 44 6.23 -2.23 -10.32
C CYS A 44 5.00 -1.33 -10.51
N LYS A 45 4.62 -1.01 -11.75
CA LYS A 45 3.50 -0.11 -12.06
C LYS A 45 2.17 -0.49 -11.38
N PRO A 46 1.65 -1.74 -11.48
CA PRO A 46 0.41 -2.12 -10.80
C PRO A 46 0.53 -2.11 -9.28
N LEU A 47 1.73 -2.36 -8.73
CA LEU A 47 1.98 -2.29 -7.30
C LEU A 47 1.93 -0.85 -6.79
N LEU A 48 2.49 0.10 -7.54
CA LEU A 48 2.40 1.53 -7.22
C LEU A 48 0.95 2.04 -7.29
N GLU A 49 0.18 1.62 -8.30
CA GLU A 49 -1.24 1.95 -8.41
C GLU A 49 -2.05 1.37 -7.23
N LYS A 50 -1.79 0.11 -6.85
CA LYS A 50 -2.41 -0.53 -5.69
C LYS A 50 -2.05 0.18 -4.39
N ASN A 51 -0.78 0.56 -4.21
CA ASN A 51 -0.32 1.28 -3.04
C ASN A 51 -1.00 2.67 -2.94
N LYS A 52 -1.10 3.40 -4.06
CA LYS A 52 -1.82 4.68 -4.12
C LYS A 52 -3.30 4.56 -3.73
N CYS A 53 -3.97 3.47 -4.15
CA CYS A 53 -5.34 3.18 -3.73
C CYS A 53 -5.44 2.86 -2.23
N LEU A 54 -4.50 2.10 -1.69
CA LEU A 54 -4.45 1.77 -0.26
C LEU A 54 -4.16 3.02 0.60
N SER A 55 -3.25 3.90 0.18
CA SER A 55 -3.00 5.18 0.87
C SER A 55 -4.26 6.03 0.96
N LYS A 56 -4.99 6.20 -0.15
CA LYS A 56 -6.28 6.92 -0.13
C LYS A 56 -7.28 6.30 0.84
N ARG A 57 -7.35 4.97 0.89
CA ARG A 57 -8.26 4.26 1.79
C ARG A 57 -7.83 4.41 3.26
N ASN A 58 -6.53 4.44 3.53
CA ASN A 58 -6.01 4.76 4.87
C ASN A 58 -6.37 6.18 5.28
N ASP A 59 -6.26 7.16 4.39
CA ASP A 59 -6.64 8.55 4.67
C ASP A 59 -8.14 8.66 5.00
N GLU A 60 -9.00 7.96 4.23
CA GLU A 60 -10.44 7.87 4.49
C GLU A 60 -10.75 7.24 5.86
N LEU A 61 -10.06 6.15 6.20
CA LEU A 61 -10.20 5.49 7.50
C LEU A 61 -9.71 6.36 8.65
N MET A 62 -8.59 7.07 8.47
CA MET A 62 -8.05 8.01 9.46
C MET A 62 -9.03 9.16 9.72
N GLN A 63 -9.61 9.74 8.67
CA GLN A 63 -10.67 10.74 8.81
C GLN A 63 -11.93 10.17 9.49
N SER A 64 -12.28 8.91 9.23
CA SER A 64 -13.41 8.26 9.91
C SER A 64 -13.13 8.00 11.38
N LEU A 65 -11.90 7.60 11.71
CA LEU A 65 -11.47 7.37 13.08
C LEU A 65 -11.46 8.67 13.88
N GLN A 66 -10.92 9.76 13.30
CA GLN A 66 -10.95 11.09 13.92
C GLN A 66 -12.38 11.52 14.25
N ARG A 67 -13.32 11.34 13.31
CA ARG A 67 -14.75 11.64 13.54
C ARG A 67 -15.35 10.80 14.67
N MET A 68 -14.92 9.56 14.85
CA MET A 68 -15.39 8.70 15.93
C MET A 68 -14.77 9.07 17.28
N GLU A 69 -13.49 9.47 17.29
CA GLU A 69 -12.82 9.98 18.48
C GLU A 69 -13.48 11.28 18.97
N ASP A 70 -13.83 12.19 18.06
CA ASP A 70 -14.50 13.44 18.42
C ASP A 70 -15.90 13.18 19.00
N LYS A 71 -16.64 12.21 18.45
CA LYS A 71 -17.91 11.74 19.04
C LYS A 71 -17.71 11.14 20.43
N LEU A 72 -16.68 10.32 20.63
CA LEU A 72 -16.36 9.76 21.93
C LEU A 72 -16.02 10.84 22.96
N LYS A 73 -15.24 11.86 22.57
CA LYS A 73 -14.95 13.02 23.43
C LYS A 73 -16.23 13.77 23.81
N ALA A 74 -17.13 13.99 22.85
CA ALA A 74 -18.43 14.63 23.10
C ALA A 74 -19.29 13.82 24.09
N ILE A 75 -19.45 12.50 23.87
CA ILE A 75 -20.21 11.61 24.75
C ILE A 75 -19.56 11.52 26.14
N THR A 76 -18.23 11.52 26.22
CA THR A 76 -17.51 11.50 27.49
C THR A 76 -17.78 12.79 28.27
N LYS A 77 -17.75 13.95 27.60
CA LYS A 77 -18.09 15.24 28.20
C LYS A 77 -19.53 15.27 28.69
N GLU A 78 -20.49 14.83 27.87
CA GLU A 78 -21.91 14.76 28.23
C GLU A 78 -22.13 13.82 29.44
N ASN A 79 -21.44 12.69 29.51
CA ASN A 79 -21.48 11.79 30.67
C ASN A 79 -20.96 12.43 31.94
N ILE A 80 -19.89 13.22 31.86
CA ILE A 80 -19.35 13.97 33.00
C ILE A 80 -20.38 15.01 33.44
N GLU A 81 -20.94 15.79 32.52
CA GLU A 81 -21.98 16.80 32.82
C GLU A 81 -23.24 16.16 33.44
N MET A 82 -23.67 14.98 32.96
CA MET A 82 -24.79 14.23 33.55
C MET A 82 -24.47 13.73 34.96
N ARG A 83 -23.25 13.20 35.18
CA ARG A 83 -22.81 12.78 36.52
C ARG A 83 -22.79 13.96 37.48
N GLU A 84 -22.25 15.10 37.07
CA GLU A 84 -22.24 16.33 37.86
C GLU A 84 -23.66 16.80 38.21
N LYS A 85 -24.58 16.80 37.22
CA LYS A 85 -26.00 17.11 37.45
C LYS A 85 -26.62 16.16 38.47
N ILE A 86 -26.41 14.85 38.35
CA ILE A 86 -26.92 13.84 39.30
C ILE A 86 -26.33 14.05 40.71
N THR A 87 -25.04 14.35 40.83
CA THR A 87 -24.40 14.63 42.13
C THR A 87 -24.77 15.98 42.73
N SER A 88 -25.23 16.93 41.91
CA SER A 88 -25.68 18.26 42.36
C SER A 88 -27.11 18.27 42.90
N HIS A 89 -27.89 17.21 42.67
CA HIS A 89 -29.20 17.05 43.27
C HIS A 89 -29.08 16.53 44.71
N PRO A 90 -29.79 17.12 45.69
CA PRO A 90 -29.84 16.59 47.06
C PRO A 90 -30.33 15.14 47.05
N PRO A 91 -29.90 14.28 47.99
CA PRO A 91 -30.36 12.90 48.06
C PRO A 91 -31.88 12.89 48.11
N LEU A 92 -32.52 12.29 47.10
CA LEU A 92 -33.98 12.18 47.04
C LEU A 92 -34.47 11.59 48.36
N LYS A 93 -35.25 12.38 49.10
CA LYS A 93 -36.00 11.90 50.25
C LYS A 93 -36.81 10.69 49.80
N LYS A 94 -36.53 9.58 50.46
CA LYS A 94 -37.25 8.29 50.45
C LYS A 94 -38.72 8.48 50.00
N LEU A 95 -39.04 8.08 48.77
CA LEU A 95 -40.43 8.00 48.29
C LEU A 95 -41.20 7.08 49.24
N ARG A 96 -42.26 7.63 49.86
CA ARG A 96 -43.15 6.96 50.81
C ARG A 96 -44.58 7.07 50.28
N SER A 97 -44.91 6.40 49.18
CA SER A 97 -46.30 6.07 48.84
C SER A 97 -46.35 5.14 47.62
N LEU A 98 -47.34 4.24 47.59
CA LEU A 98 -47.63 3.38 46.44
C LEU A 98 -48.08 4.20 45.21
N ASN A 99 -48.65 5.39 45.42
CA ASN A 99 -49.07 6.31 44.36
C ASN A 99 -47.89 6.91 43.58
N ASP A 100 -46.72 7.06 44.21
CA ASP A 100 -45.54 7.65 43.54
C ASP A 100 -44.88 6.64 42.57
N LEU A 101 -45.11 5.34 42.79
CA LEU A 101 -44.58 4.27 41.94
C LEU A 101 -45.40 4.12 40.65
N ASP A 102 -46.73 4.24 40.73
CA ASP A 102 -47.61 4.25 39.56
C ASP A 102 -47.34 5.50 38.72
N GLN A 103 -47.19 6.67 39.33
CA GLN A 103 -46.87 7.89 38.59
C GLN A 103 -45.49 7.83 37.92
N ALA A 104 -44.47 7.27 38.59
CA ALA A 104 -43.15 7.08 37.99
C ALA A 104 -43.16 6.05 36.84
N ASN A 105 -44.04 5.05 36.91
CA ASN A 105 -44.18 4.04 35.86
C ASN A 105 -44.92 4.61 34.64
N GLU A 106 -45.98 5.42 34.86
CA GLU A 106 -46.65 6.19 33.81
C GLU A 106 -45.70 7.23 33.18
N GLU A 107 -44.82 7.84 33.97
CA GLU A 107 -43.81 8.80 33.50
C GLU A 107 -42.71 8.11 32.67
N GLN A 108 -42.29 6.89 33.04
CA GLN A 108 -41.40 6.06 32.22
C GLN A 108 -42.06 5.58 30.92
N GLU A 109 -43.33 5.19 30.97
CA GLU A 109 -44.08 4.76 29.79
C GLU A 109 -44.30 5.92 28.82
N THR A 110 -44.59 7.13 29.34
CA THR A 110 -44.68 8.34 28.51
C THR A 110 -43.33 8.77 27.94
N GLU A 111 -42.22 8.66 28.67
CA GLU A 111 -40.88 8.91 28.12
C GLU A 111 -40.49 7.89 27.04
N PHE A 112 -40.83 6.61 27.23
CA PHE A 112 -40.62 5.57 26.22
C PHE A 112 -41.42 5.86 24.94
N LEU A 113 -42.69 6.25 25.07
CA LEU A 113 -43.52 6.64 23.93
C LEU A 113 -43.00 7.91 23.23
N LYS A 114 -42.50 8.90 23.97
CA LYS A 114 -41.86 10.10 23.37
C LYS A 114 -40.62 9.73 22.56
N LEU A 115 -39.75 8.85 23.09
CA LEU A 115 -38.59 8.35 22.38
C LEU A 115 -38.99 7.60 21.10
N GLN A 116 -40.03 6.77 21.17
CA GLN A 116 -40.54 6.04 20.01
C GLN A 116 -41.12 7.00 18.95
N VAL A 117 -41.80 8.08 19.36
CA VAL A 117 -42.29 9.12 18.44
C VAL A 117 -41.13 9.88 17.78
N ILE A 118 -40.07 10.20 18.52
CA ILE A 118 -38.86 10.85 17.97
C ILE A 118 -38.18 9.92 16.95
N GLU A 119 -38.07 8.63 17.24
CA GLU A 119 -37.50 7.65 16.32
C GLU A 119 -38.35 7.50 15.04
N GLN A 120 -39.68 7.43 15.18
CA GLN A 120 -40.58 7.42 14.02
C GLN A 120 -40.48 8.73 13.21
N GLN A 121 -40.34 9.88 13.86
CA GLN A 121 -40.15 11.17 13.19
C GLN A 121 -38.84 11.20 12.41
N ASN A 122 -37.75 10.65 12.97
CA ASN A 122 -36.47 10.55 12.26
C ASN A 122 -36.56 9.67 11.00
N ILE A 123 -37.28 8.54 11.08
CA ILE A 123 -37.53 7.66 9.92
C ILE A 123 -38.36 8.41 8.85
N ILE A 124 -39.39 9.14 9.26
CA ILE A 124 -40.20 9.97 8.35
C ILE A 124 -39.34 11.04 7.67
N ASP A 125 -38.46 11.70 8.42
CA ASP A 125 -37.56 12.74 7.88
C ASP A 125 -36.54 12.14 6.90
N GLU A 126 -35.99 10.96 7.17
CA GLU A 126 -35.11 10.22 6.24
C GLU A 126 -35.84 9.85 4.95
N LEU A 127 -37.02 9.24 5.06
CA LEU A 127 -37.83 8.87 3.90
C LEU A 127 -38.26 10.11 3.10
N THR A 128 -38.54 11.23 3.77
CA THR A 128 -38.86 12.50 3.12
C THR A 128 -37.66 13.06 2.36
N ARG A 129 -36.47 13.05 2.96
CA ARG A 129 -35.21 13.44 2.29
C ARG A 129 -34.92 12.57 1.07
N ASP A 130 -35.15 11.27 1.15
CA ASP A 130 -34.93 10.35 0.04
C ASP A 130 -35.94 10.52 -1.09
N ARG A 131 -37.22 10.76 -0.77
CA ARG A 131 -38.24 11.18 -1.74
C ARG A 131 -37.85 12.47 -2.46
N GLU A 132 -37.34 13.46 -1.75
CA GLU A 132 -36.86 14.70 -2.36
C GLU A 132 -35.67 14.47 -3.29
N LYS A 133 -34.68 13.65 -2.89
CA LYS A 133 -33.55 13.28 -3.75
C LYS A 133 -34.03 12.58 -5.02
N LEU A 134 -35.00 11.69 -4.92
CA LEU A 134 -35.63 11.02 -6.07
C LEU A 134 -36.35 12.00 -6.99
N ILE A 135 -37.10 12.96 -6.45
CA ILE A 135 -37.76 14.02 -7.23
C ILE A 135 -36.73 14.93 -7.91
N ARG A 136 -35.64 15.30 -7.23
CA ARG A 136 -34.52 16.07 -7.82
C ARG A 136 -33.84 15.29 -8.95
N ARG A 137 -33.55 14.00 -8.76
CA ARG A 137 -33.00 13.11 -9.81
C ARG A 137 -33.95 12.97 -11.02
N ARG A 138 -35.27 12.95 -10.78
CA ARG A 138 -36.28 12.91 -11.85
C ARG A 138 -36.41 14.25 -12.61
N LYS A 139 -36.18 15.39 -11.94
CA LYS A 139 -36.14 16.73 -12.56
C LYS A 139 -34.89 16.96 -13.43
N HIS A 140 -33.75 16.35 -13.12
CA HIS A 140 -32.50 16.54 -13.90
C HIS A 140 -32.46 15.78 -15.23
N LYS A 141 -33.44 14.92 -15.54
CA LYS A 141 -33.51 14.22 -16.85
C LYS A 141 -34.26 15.01 -17.94
N ARG A 142 -34.76 16.21 -17.65
CA ARG A 142 -35.43 17.09 -18.63
C ARG A 142 -34.95 18.54 -18.48
N SER A 143 -33.74 18.83 -18.94
CA SER A 143 -33.32 20.19 -19.31
C SER A 143 -31.92 20.15 -19.93
N SER A 144 -31.84 20.20 -21.26
CA SER A 144 -30.64 20.55 -22.00
C SER A 144 -30.68 22.05 -22.31
N LYS A 145 -29.75 22.82 -21.72
CA LYS A 145 -29.26 24.11 -22.24
C LYS A 145 -27.98 24.53 -21.49
N PRO A 146 -26.96 25.06 -22.19
CA PRO A 146 -25.66 25.35 -21.60
C PRO A 146 -25.62 26.80 -21.10
N ILE A 147 -25.14 27.03 -19.87
CA ILE A 147 -24.73 28.37 -19.42
C ILE A 147 -23.35 28.31 -18.75
N LYS A 148 -22.48 29.12 -19.36
CA LYS A 148 -21.15 29.63 -19.06
C LYS A 148 -20.77 29.70 -17.58
N ARG A 149 -19.57 29.20 -17.23
CA ARG A 149 -18.90 29.48 -15.96
C ARG A 149 -18.20 30.84 -16.05
N HIS A 150 -18.39 31.67 -15.02
CA HIS A 150 -17.54 32.82 -14.72
C HIS A 150 -16.35 32.38 -13.86
N VAL A 151 -15.24 33.06 -14.13
CA VAL A 151 -13.94 33.04 -13.44
C VAL A 151 -14.09 33.63 -12.03
N VAL A 152 -13.36 33.11 -11.05
CA VAL A 152 -13.10 33.79 -9.77
C VAL A 152 -11.60 33.72 -9.52
N ASP A 153 -11.01 34.90 -9.39
CA ASP A 153 -9.61 35.16 -9.07
C ASP A 153 -9.31 34.96 -7.58
N THR A 154 -8.07 34.54 -7.37
CA THR A 154 -7.31 34.47 -6.12
C THR A 154 -7.03 35.83 -5.50
N VAL A 155 -7.22 35.99 -4.18
CA VAL A 155 -6.51 36.99 -3.34
C VAL A 155 -6.34 36.43 -1.91
N PHE A 156 -5.07 36.20 -1.53
CA PHE A 156 -4.38 36.68 -0.31
C PHE A 156 -5.20 36.74 1.01
N GLY A 157 -4.79 36.19 2.15
CA GLY A 157 -3.45 36.08 2.73
C GLY A 157 -3.37 37.02 3.96
N TYR A 158 -2.97 36.48 5.11
CA TYR A 158 -2.77 37.06 6.46
C TYR A 158 -3.93 36.93 7.46
N ASP A 159 -3.71 36.12 8.50
CA ASP A 159 -3.80 36.61 9.88
C ASP A 159 -2.81 35.82 10.76
N ASP A 160 -1.84 36.56 11.27
CA ASP A 160 -0.78 36.20 12.21
C ASP A 160 -1.17 36.91 13.50
N ASP A 161 -1.41 36.17 14.58
CA ASP A 161 -1.29 36.71 15.94
C ASP A 161 -1.26 35.56 16.96
N SER A 162 -0.02 35.25 17.33
CA SER A 162 0.40 34.48 18.49
C SER A 162 0.70 35.45 19.63
N MET A 163 0.18 35.17 20.83
CA MET A 163 0.71 35.46 22.18
C MET A 163 -0.31 35.99 23.20
N ASP A 164 -0.05 35.53 24.43
CA ASP A 164 -0.47 36.04 25.73
C ASP A 164 -1.88 35.72 26.24
N SER A 165 -1.94 34.82 27.23
CA SER A 165 -2.05 35.24 28.64
C SER A 165 -2.43 34.10 29.58
N GLU A 166 -1.52 33.88 30.52
CA GLU A 166 -1.73 33.30 31.84
C GLU A 166 -3.11 33.61 32.44
N THR A 167 -3.76 32.63 33.08
CA THR A 167 -4.52 32.86 34.31
C THR A 167 -4.82 31.54 35.02
N SER A 168 -4.33 31.47 36.24
CA SER A 168 -4.46 30.39 37.22
C SER A 168 -5.33 30.88 38.39
N SER A 169 -5.95 29.90 39.08
CA SER A 169 -6.55 29.94 40.44
C SER A 169 -8.06 30.23 40.46
N VAL A 170 -8.95 29.32 40.87
CA VAL A 170 -9.10 28.52 42.12
C VAL A 170 -9.31 29.36 43.38
N ALA A 171 -10.58 29.45 43.76
CA ALA A 171 -11.22 29.36 45.08
C ALA A 171 -10.44 29.67 46.38
N SER A 172 -11.06 30.51 47.25
CA SER A 172 -11.71 30.08 48.51
C SER A 172 -11.63 31.12 49.64
N TYR A 173 -12.82 31.61 50.01
CA TYR A 173 -13.38 32.00 51.32
C TYR A 173 -12.56 32.72 52.43
N ARG A 174 -13.20 33.81 52.87
CA ARG A 174 -13.10 34.57 54.13
C ARG A 174 -13.31 33.66 55.36
N THR A 175 -12.78 33.93 56.55
CA THR A 175 -13.21 35.02 57.45
C THR A 175 -12.28 35.11 58.67
N ASP A 176 -11.94 36.32 59.12
CA ASP A 176 -11.73 36.56 60.54
C ASP A 176 -12.03 38.03 60.90
N ARG A 177 -12.98 38.25 61.81
CA ARG A 177 -13.29 39.54 62.43
C ARG A 177 -13.79 39.29 63.85
N THR A 178 -13.00 39.71 64.81
CA THR A 178 -13.37 39.90 66.21
C THR A 178 -13.95 41.31 66.40
N PRO A 179 -15.07 41.49 67.10
CA PRO A 179 -15.38 42.74 67.78
C PRO A 179 -15.41 42.56 69.30
N ALA A 180 -14.75 43.49 69.98
CA ALA A 180 -14.73 43.63 71.43
C ALA A 180 -15.95 44.43 71.94
N THR A 181 -16.41 44.04 73.14
CA THR A 181 -17.13 44.80 74.20
C THR A 181 -18.46 45.49 73.86
N PRO A 182 -19.43 45.38 74.77
CA PRO A 182 -19.63 46.49 75.72
C PRO A 182 -19.86 46.03 77.17
N ASP A 183 -19.25 46.76 78.11
CA ASP A 183 -19.67 46.81 79.51
C ASP A 183 -20.92 47.70 79.62
N ASP A 184 -21.89 47.31 80.45
CA ASP A 184 -22.57 48.22 81.37
C ASP A 184 -23.16 47.41 82.53
N ASP A 185 -22.83 47.89 83.73
CA ASP A 185 -23.09 47.33 85.04
C ASP A 185 -24.58 47.17 85.37
N LEU A 186 -25.01 45.93 85.62
CA LEU A 186 -26.01 45.63 86.64
C LEU A 186 -25.70 44.23 87.24
N ASP A 187 -25.78 44.15 88.56
CA ASP A 187 -25.85 42.94 89.38
C ASP A 187 -24.53 42.29 89.86
N GLU A 188 -23.88 42.99 90.79
CA GLU A 188 -22.87 42.43 91.72
C GLU A 188 -23.44 41.30 92.63
N GLY A 189 -24.74 41.01 92.55
CA GLY A 189 -25.38 39.79 93.09
C GLY A 189 -25.47 38.62 92.10
N LEU A 190 -25.56 38.88 90.78
CA LEU A 190 -25.52 37.86 89.73
C LEU A 190 -24.09 37.40 89.44
N ALA A 191 -23.08 38.27 89.57
CA ALA A 191 -21.68 37.90 89.35
C ALA A 191 -21.19 36.78 90.30
N ALA A 192 -21.67 36.74 91.54
CA ALA A 192 -21.36 35.68 92.49
C ALA A 192 -22.06 34.35 92.12
N GLU A 193 -23.33 34.40 91.75
CA GLU A 193 -24.12 33.21 91.35
C GLU A 193 -23.68 32.66 89.98
N GLU A 194 -23.34 33.55 89.04
CA GLU A 194 -22.75 33.25 87.74
C GLU A 194 -21.35 32.67 87.90
N SER A 195 -20.52 33.21 88.79
CA SER A 195 -19.20 32.63 89.09
C SER A 195 -19.30 31.22 89.68
N GLU A 196 -20.32 30.95 90.51
CA GLU A 196 -20.57 29.63 91.08
C GLU A 196 -21.10 28.65 90.03
N LEU A 197 -21.97 29.10 89.12
CA LEU A 197 -22.42 28.33 87.95
C LEU A 197 -21.27 28.05 86.98
N ARG A 198 -20.39 29.03 86.72
CA ARG A 198 -19.18 28.87 85.92
C ARG A 198 -18.23 27.87 86.56
N PHE A 199 -18.06 27.90 87.88
CA PHE A 199 -17.23 26.94 88.60
C PHE A 199 -17.81 25.53 88.51
N ARG A 200 -19.14 25.36 88.67
CA ARG A 200 -19.81 24.06 88.48
C ARG A 200 -19.70 23.57 87.03
N GLN A 201 -19.82 24.45 86.05
CA GLN A 201 -19.69 24.10 84.63
C GLN A 201 -18.25 23.74 84.27
N LEU A 202 -17.27 24.52 84.73
CA LEU A 202 -15.85 24.23 84.56
C LEU A 202 -15.46 22.91 85.25
N THR A 203 -16.05 22.60 86.40
CA THR A 203 -15.83 21.30 87.08
C THR A 203 -16.41 20.14 86.26
N LYS A 204 -17.59 20.31 85.66
CA LYS A 204 -18.19 19.31 84.77
C LYS A 204 -17.38 19.13 83.49
N GLU A 205 -16.88 20.22 82.90
CA GLU A 205 -16.02 20.18 81.72
C GLU A 205 -14.65 19.57 82.05
N TYR A 206 -14.07 19.87 83.20
CA TYR A 206 -12.84 19.24 83.66
C TYR A 206 -13.01 17.74 83.88
N GLN A 207 -14.13 17.29 84.47
CA GLN A 207 -14.44 15.87 84.57
C GLN A 207 -14.73 15.22 83.22
N ALA A 208 -15.40 15.92 82.30
CA ALA A 208 -15.63 15.44 80.93
C ALA A 208 -14.30 15.32 80.17
N LEU A 209 -13.38 16.25 80.37
CA LEU A 209 -12.04 16.24 79.80
C LEU A 209 -11.20 15.12 80.42
N GLN A 210 -11.25 14.91 81.73
CA GLN A 210 -10.60 13.76 82.38
C GLN A 210 -11.15 12.42 81.88
N ARG A 211 -12.47 12.31 81.66
CA ARG A 211 -13.06 11.10 81.05
C ARG A 211 -12.67 10.96 79.59
N ALA A 212 -12.64 12.03 78.81
CA ALA A 212 -12.18 12.02 77.43
C ALA A 212 -10.70 11.65 77.33
N TYR A 213 -9.87 12.14 78.25
CA TYR A 213 -8.44 11.80 78.35
C TYR A 213 -8.26 10.34 78.78
N ALA A 214 -9.06 9.85 79.72
CA ALA A 214 -9.07 8.43 80.10
C ALA A 214 -9.50 7.52 78.95
N LEU A 215 -10.54 7.90 78.19
CA LEU A 215 -11.00 7.16 77.01
C LEU A 215 -9.98 7.23 75.86
N LEU A 216 -9.33 8.37 75.66
CA LEU A 216 -8.23 8.50 74.71
C LEU A 216 -7.04 7.65 75.14
N GLN A 217 -6.72 7.59 76.44
CA GLN A 217 -5.67 6.75 76.99
C GLN A 217 -6.05 5.26 76.98
N GLU A 218 -7.33 4.93 77.00
CA GLU A 218 -7.86 3.56 76.79
C GLU A 218 -7.82 3.18 75.29
N GLN A 219 -8.03 4.14 74.37
CA GLN A 219 -7.90 3.94 72.91
C GLN A 219 -6.45 3.97 72.40
N THR A 220 -5.56 4.77 73.01
CA THR A 220 -4.10 4.78 72.71
C THR A 220 -3.32 3.77 73.56
N GLY A 221 -3.91 3.30 74.67
CA GLY A 221 -3.40 2.20 75.50
C GLY A 221 -3.97 0.83 75.11
N GLY A 222 -4.79 0.77 74.07
CA GLY A 222 -5.01 -0.47 73.34
C GLY A 222 -3.71 -0.83 72.66
N ILE A 223 -3.17 -2.01 72.95
CA ILE A 223 -2.02 -2.62 72.31
C ILE A 223 -2.23 -2.57 70.79
N ILE A 224 -1.80 -1.49 70.13
CA ILE A 224 -1.31 -1.60 68.77
C ILE A 224 -0.07 -2.44 68.96
N ASP A 225 -0.23 -3.73 68.70
CA ASP A 225 0.81 -4.73 68.81
C ASP A 225 2.02 -4.18 68.04
N ALA A 226 2.98 -3.62 68.77
CA ALA A 226 4.14 -2.94 68.18
C ALA A 226 4.89 -3.90 67.25
N GLU A 227 4.74 -5.21 67.48
CA GLU A 227 5.22 -6.27 66.60
C GLU A 227 4.43 -6.38 65.28
N ARG A 228 3.10 -6.20 65.30
CA ARG A 228 2.29 -6.12 64.06
C ARG A 228 2.56 -4.84 63.28
N GLU A 229 2.69 -3.71 63.95
CA GLU A 229 2.98 -2.45 63.27
C GLU A 229 4.40 -2.45 62.68
N ALA A 230 5.37 -3.02 63.40
CA ALA A 230 6.72 -3.27 62.87
C ALA A 230 6.70 -4.25 61.69
N LYS A 231 5.92 -5.35 61.75
CA LYS A 231 5.75 -6.28 60.61
C LYS A 231 5.09 -5.62 59.41
N ALA A 232 4.08 -4.77 59.63
CA ALA A 232 3.43 -4.02 58.56
C ALA A 232 4.38 -3.02 57.90
N GLN A 233 5.20 -2.32 58.71
CA GLN A 233 6.26 -1.44 58.21
C GLN A 233 7.33 -2.22 57.44
N GLU A 234 7.80 -3.36 57.95
CA GLU A 234 8.79 -4.21 57.29
C GLU A 234 8.25 -4.76 55.96
N GLN A 235 6.98 -5.17 55.92
CA GLN A 235 6.33 -5.66 54.70
C GLN A 235 6.17 -4.55 53.65
N LEU A 236 5.75 -3.35 54.05
CA LEU A 236 5.72 -2.18 53.15
C LEU A 236 7.12 -1.82 52.66
N GLN A 237 8.15 -1.93 53.51
CA GLN A 237 9.53 -1.64 53.14
C GLN A 237 10.07 -2.67 52.13
N ALA A 238 9.72 -3.94 52.28
CA ALA A 238 10.04 -5.00 51.32
C ALA A 238 9.32 -4.80 49.97
N GLU A 239 8.05 -4.36 49.99
CA GLU A 239 7.29 -4.03 48.77
C GLU A 239 7.90 -2.84 48.03
N VAL A 240 8.27 -1.78 48.76
CA VAL A 240 8.97 -0.61 48.18
C VAL A 240 10.29 -1.03 47.54
N GLN A 241 11.07 -1.91 48.17
CA GLN A 241 12.30 -2.44 47.59
C GLN A 241 12.04 -3.27 46.32
N ARG A 242 11.00 -4.11 46.31
CA ARG A 242 10.59 -4.86 45.11
C ARG A 242 10.18 -3.94 43.96
N TYR A 243 9.41 -2.90 44.22
CA TYR A 243 9.01 -1.96 43.18
C TYR A 243 10.20 -1.16 42.66
N LYS A 244 11.13 -0.75 43.52
CA LYS A 244 12.39 -0.12 43.09
C LYS A 244 13.20 -1.02 42.16
N ALA A 245 13.40 -2.29 42.53
CA ALA A 245 14.11 -3.25 41.68
C ALA A 245 13.40 -3.45 40.33
N LYS A 246 12.05 -3.52 40.34
CA LYS A 246 11.26 -3.63 39.12
C LYS A 246 11.35 -2.39 38.22
N ILE A 247 11.42 -1.20 38.83
CA ILE A 247 11.64 0.06 38.10
C ILE A 247 13.03 0.04 37.46
N GLU A 248 14.09 -0.32 38.19
CA GLU A 248 15.45 -0.43 37.63
C GLU A 248 15.55 -1.43 36.47
N ASP A 249 14.91 -2.60 36.57
CA ASP A 249 14.89 -3.58 35.48
C ASP A 249 14.14 -3.08 34.25
N LEU A 250 13.03 -2.36 34.46
CA LEU A 250 12.27 -1.73 33.36
C LEU A 250 13.08 -0.61 32.71
N GLU A 251 13.77 0.22 33.49
CA GLU A 251 14.65 1.29 32.99
C GLU A 251 15.82 0.71 32.17
N LYS A 252 16.46 -0.37 32.64
CA LYS A 252 17.49 -1.10 31.87
C LYS A 252 16.95 -1.66 30.56
N THR A 253 15.76 -2.27 30.60
CA THR A 253 15.11 -2.81 29.39
C THR A 253 14.76 -1.70 28.39
N LEU A 254 14.33 -0.54 28.90
CA LEU A 254 14.00 0.62 28.07
C LEU A 254 15.26 1.22 27.41
N ALA A 255 16.36 1.31 28.16
CA ALA A 255 17.65 1.76 27.66
C ALA A 255 18.22 0.83 26.57
N GLN A 256 18.01 -0.49 26.70
CA GLN A 256 18.44 -1.48 25.70
C GLN A 256 17.56 -1.47 24.44
N LYS A 257 16.26 -1.18 24.54
CA LYS A 257 15.37 -1.01 23.37
C LYS A 257 15.77 0.16 22.45
N GLY A 258 16.49 1.16 22.97
CA GLY A 258 17.05 2.26 22.18
C GLY A 258 18.35 1.91 21.42
N GLN A 259 18.91 0.71 21.63
CA GLN A 259 20.13 0.20 21.01
C GLN A 259 19.89 -1.08 20.20
N ASP A 260 18.68 -1.27 19.66
CA ASP A 260 18.43 -2.38 18.74
C ASP A 260 19.30 -2.18 17.49
N SER A 261 20.42 -2.90 17.40
CA SER A 261 21.42 -2.80 16.31
C SER A 261 20.75 -2.88 14.95
N HIS A 262 19.72 -3.72 14.84
CA HIS A 262 18.95 -3.89 13.62
C HIS A 262 18.22 -2.61 13.20
N TRP A 263 17.64 -1.87 14.16
CA TRP A 263 16.94 -0.62 13.86
C TRP A 263 17.89 0.49 13.42
N VAL A 264 19.08 0.56 14.02
CA VAL A 264 20.10 1.55 13.64
C VAL A 264 20.64 1.26 12.23
N GLU A 265 20.89 -0.01 11.93
CA GLU A 265 21.32 -0.48 10.61
C GLU A 265 20.25 -0.21 9.55
N ASP A 266 18.98 -0.54 9.82
CA ASP A 266 17.85 -0.27 8.93
C ASP A 266 17.67 1.23 8.66
N LYS A 267 17.79 2.06 9.71
CA LYS A 267 17.72 3.52 9.58
C LYS A 267 18.85 4.06 8.69
N GLN A 268 20.07 3.53 8.83
CA GLN A 268 21.19 3.93 7.99
C GLN A 268 21.05 3.47 6.54
N LEU A 269 20.56 2.25 6.31
CA LEU A 269 20.22 1.77 4.97
C LEU A 269 19.13 2.63 4.32
N PHE A 270 18.11 3.01 5.09
CA PHE A 270 17.03 3.88 4.62
C PHE A 270 17.54 5.27 4.23
N ILE A 271 18.42 5.87 5.03
CA ILE A 271 19.06 7.16 4.71
C ILE A 271 19.89 7.06 3.43
N LYS A 272 20.69 6.00 3.28
CA LYS A 272 21.49 5.77 2.08
C LYS A 272 20.60 5.61 0.84
N ARG A 273 19.53 4.83 0.96
CA ARG A 273 18.55 4.62 -0.13
C ARG A 273 17.86 5.92 -0.52
N ASN A 274 17.49 6.76 0.45
CA ASN A 274 16.91 8.07 0.17
C ASN A 274 17.90 8.99 -0.55
N GLN A 275 19.19 8.97 -0.19
CA GLN A 275 20.19 9.76 -0.90
C GLN A 275 20.33 9.30 -2.35
N GLU A 276 20.39 7.99 -2.61
CA GLU A 276 20.43 7.46 -3.98
C GLU A 276 19.20 7.86 -4.81
N LEU A 277 18.03 7.95 -4.17
CA LEU A 277 16.80 8.39 -4.82
C LEU A 277 16.83 9.88 -5.15
N LEU A 278 17.34 10.72 -4.26
CA LEU A 278 17.54 12.15 -4.50
C LEU A 278 18.48 12.39 -5.69
N ASP A 279 19.64 11.74 -5.70
CA ASP A 279 20.61 11.85 -6.81
C ASP A 279 20.01 11.38 -8.14
N LYS A 280 19.10 10.39 -8.10
CA LYS A 280 18.41 9.90 -9.30
C LYS A 280 17.33 10.87 -9.79
N ILE A 281 16.61 11.52 -8.87
CA ILE A 281 15.65 12.58 -9.20
C ILE A 281 16.38 13.74 -9.87
N GLU A 282 17.49 14.21 -9.29
CA GLU A 282 18.27 15.32 -9.84
C GLU A 282 18.76 15.04 -11.27
N LYS A 283 19.23 13.81 -11.53
CA LYS A 283 19.62 13.38 -12.88
C LYS A 283 18.45 13.36 -13.86
N LEU A 284 17.29 12.86 -13.43
CA LEU A 284 16.08 12.81 -14.26
C LEU A 284 15.54 14.21 -14.55
N GLU A 285 15.64 15.14 -13.59
CA GLU A 285 15.27 16.54 -13.78
C GLU A 285 16.19 17.23 -14.80
N ALA A 286 17.51 17.00 -14.71
CA ALA A 286 18.46 17.50 -15.71
C ALA A 286 18.19 16.95 -17.11
N GLU A 287 17.89 15.65 -17.22
CA GLU A 287 17.54 15.03 -18.51
C GLU A 287 16.20 15.55 -19.06
N ASN A 288 15.20 15.75 -18.20
CA ASN A 288 13.92 16.33 -18.60
C ASN A 288 14.11 17.76 -19.15
N ASN A 289 14.93 18.58 -18.48
CA ASN A 289 15.27 19.92 -18.97
C ASN A 289 15.96 19.86 -20.34
N ARG A 290 16.87 18.91 -20.56
CA ARG A 290 17.52 18.70 -21.87
C ARG A 290 16.49 18.34 -22.94
N LEU A 291 15.60 17.38 -22.66
CA LEU A 291 14.56 16.94 -23.59
C LEU A 291 13.56 18.06 -23.91
N GLN A 292 13.24 18.92 -22.94
CA GLN A 292 12.40 20.09 -23.18
C GLN A 292 13.07 21.09 -24.12
N GLN A 293 14.39 21.29 -24.00
CA GLN A 293 15.13 22.12 -24.94
C GLN A 293 15.15 21.51 -26.34
N GLU A 294 15.45 20.21 -26.48
CA GLU A 294 15.42 19.51 -27.76
C GLU A 294 14.03 19.58 -28.43
N LEU A 295 12.95 19.47 -27.64
CA LEU A 295 11.58 19.62 -28.13
C LEU A 295 11.31 21.03 -28.65
N GLN A 296 11.82 22.06 -27.98
CA GLN A 296 11.68 23.44 -28.43
C GLN A 296 12.46 23.66 -29.72
N ASP A 297 13.71 23.18 -29.81
CA ASP A 297 14.52 23.29 -31.02
C ASP A 297 13.83 22.60 -32.22
N ALA A 298 13.18 21.44 -32.00
CA ALA A 298 12.43 20.74 -33.04
C ALA A 298 11.18 21.50 -33.49
N ARG A 299 10.50 22.21 -32.57
CA ARG A 299 9.36 23.08 -32.92
C ARG A 299 9.82 24.25 -33.79
N ASP A 300 10.91 24.90 -33.40
CA ASP A 300 11.46 26.03 -34.15
C ASP A 300 11.90 25.59 -35.57
N GLN A 301 12.48 24.39 -35.70
CA GLN A 301 12.78 23.79 -37.01
C GLN A 301 11.51 23.52 -37.84
N ASN A 302 10.44 23.02 -37.22
CA ASN A 302 9.20 22.74 -37.93
C ASN A 302 8.52 24.02 -38.42
N GLU A 303 8.52 25.08 -37.61
CA GLU A 303 8.06 26.40 -38.04
C GLU A 303 8.85 26.90 -39.26
N LEU A 304 10.19 26.74 -39.25
CA LEU A 304 11.03 27.10 -40.39
C LEU A 304 10.67 26.31 -41.66
N LEU A 305 10.39 25.01 -41.52
CA LEU A 305 9.98 24.16 -42.63
C LEU A 305 8.59 24.56 -43.17
N GLU A 306 7.66 24.96 -42.31
CA GLU A 306 6.36 25.50 -42.73
C GLU A 306 6.54 26.78 -43.57
N PHE A 307 7.40 27.70 -43.13
CA PHE A 307 7.74 28.89 -43.93
C PHE A 307 8.36 28.52 -45.28
N ARG A 308 9.25 27.51 -45.31
CA ARG A 308 9.88 27.05 -46.55
C ARG A 308 8.86 26.41 -47.50
N ASN A 309 7.90 25.66 -46.99
CA ASN A 309 6.81 25.09 -47.78
C ASN A 309 5.96 26.19 -48.42
N LEU A 310 5.54 27.19 -47.65
CA LEU A 310 4.79 28.32 -48.18
C LEU A 310 5.56 29.07 -49.29
N GLU A 311 6.88 29.21 -49.14
CA GLU A 311 7.74 29.80 -50.18
C GLU A 311 7.80 28.94 -51.46
N LEU A 312 7.80 27.61 -51.32
CA LEU A 312 7.79 26.67 -52.44
C LEU A 312 6.42 26.65 -53.14
N GLU A 313 5.31 26.68 -52.40
CA GLU A 313 3.96 26.80 -52.94
C GLU A 313 3.77 28.10 -53.74
N GLU A 314 4.29 29.23 -53.25
CA GLU A 314 4.24 30.50 -53.99
C GLU A 314 5.10 30.47 -55.26
N ARG A 315 6.25 29.77 -55.24
CA ARG A 315 7.07 29.54 -56.44
C ARG A 315 6.35 28.66 -57.45
N GLU A 316 5.67 27.61 -57.01
CA GLU A 316 4.85 26.74 -57.86
C GLU A 316 3.72 27.54 -58.51
N ARG A 317 3.03 28.39 -57.75
CA ARG A 317 1.97 29.27 -58.28
C ARG A 317 2.44 30.23 -59.37
N ARG A 318 3.70 30.66 -59.30
CA ARG A 318 4.34 31.56 -60.29
C ARG A 318 5.00 30.83 -61.45
N SER A 319 5.11 29.50 -61.36
CA SER A 319 5.68 28.69 -62.44
C SER A 319 4.68 28.48 -63.58
N PRO A 320 5.12 28.34 -64.84
CA PRO A 320 4.22 28.04 -65.96
C PRO A 320 3.45 26.74 -65.68
N PRO A 321 2.15 26.64 -66.08
CA PRO A 321 1.34 25.48 -65.74
C PRO A 321 1.96 24.19 -66.30
N PHE A 322 2.36 23.28 -65.42
CA PHE A 322 2.69 21.91 -65.78
C PHE A 322 1.36 21.14 -65.84
N ASN A 323 0.89 20.81 -67.06
CA ASN A 323 -0.41 20.19 -67.28
C ASN A 323 -0.42 18.70 -66.87
N LEU A 324 -0.53 18.41 -65.57
CA LEU A 324 -0.86 17.09 -65.04
C LEU A 324 -2.32 17.10 -64.58
N GLN A 325 -3.20 16.42 -65.32
CA GLN A 325 -4.62 16.26 -64.95
C GLN A 325 -4.77 15.16 -63.90
N ILE A 326 -4.83 15.53 -62.62
CA ILE A 326 -5.06 14.61 -61.50
C ILE A 326 -6.58 14.35 -61.38
N HIS A 327 -6.99 13.08 -61.48
CA HIS A 327 -8.39 12.67 -61.32
C HIS A 327 -8.80 12.61 -59.82
N PRO A 328 -10.09 12.80 -59.48
CA PRO A 328 -10.55 12.78 -58.09
C PRO A 328 -10.30 11.43 -57.40
N PHE A 329 -9.88 11.46 -56.14
CA PHE A 329 -9.55 10.29 -55.33
C PHE A 329 -10.81 9.47 -54.98
N SER A 330 -10.76 8.15 -55.22
CA SER A 330 -11.69 7.17 -54.63
C SER A 330 -11.05 6.54 -53.39
N ASP A 331 -11.83 6.30 -52.33
CA ASP A 331 -11.33 5.71 -51.07
C ASP A 331 -10.53 4.42 -51.32
N GLY A 332 -9.33 4.38 -50.74
CA GLY A 332 -8.47 3.18 -50.71
C GLY A 332 -7.49 3.01 -51.88
N VAL A 333 -7.42 3.93 -52.85
CA VAL A 333 -6.46 3.83 -53.98
C VAL A 333 -5.70 5.14 -54.16
N SER A 334 -4.37 5.10 -54.10
CA SER A 334 -3.55 6.31 -54.28
C SER A 334 -3.57 6.79 -55.75
N ALA A 335 -3.36 8.08 -55.99
CA ALA A 335 -3.29 8.63 -57.35
C ALA A 335 -2.22 7.95 -58.21
N LEU A 336 -1.09 7.57 -57.60
CA LEU A 336 -0.04 6.81 -58.26
C LEU A 336 -0.55 5.43 -58.69
N GLN A 337 -1.30 4.76 -57.82
CA GLN A 337 -1.86 3.43 -58.08
C GLN A 337 -2.91 3.46 -59.20
N ILE A 338 -3.75 4.50 -59.28
CA ILE A 338 -4.67 4.70 -60.41
C ILE A 338 -3.90 4.88 -61.73
N TYR A 339 -2.80 5.65 -61.71
CA TYR A 339 -1.98 5.88 -62.90
C TYR A 339 -1.25 4.60 -63.35
N CYS A 340 -0.65 3.87 -62.40
CA CYS A 340 -0.01 2.57 -62.64
C CYS A 340 -1.01 1.56 -63.21
N MET A 341 -2.23 1.46 -62.64
CA MET A 341 -3.27 0.58 -63.16
C MET A 341 -3.70 0.94 -64.59
N LYS A 342 -3.77 2.25 -64.91
CA LYS A 342 -4.11 2.73 -66.27
C LYS A 342 -3.02 2.42 -67.30
N GLU A 343 -1.75 2.48 -66.88
CA GLU A 343 -0.59 2.08 -67.68
C GLU A 343 -0.37 0.55 -67.70
N GLY A 344 -1.27 -0.23 -67.08
CA GLY A 344 -1.19 -1.69 -67.05
C GLY A 344 -0.12 -2.25 -66.09
N VAL A 345 0.47 -1.41 -65.26
CA VAL A 345 1.46 -1.77 -64.23
C VAL A 345 0.71 -2.35 -63.03
N LYS A 346 0.84 -3.66 -62.82
CA LYS A 346 0.20 -4.40 -61.72
C LYS A 346 1.14 -4.66 -60.55
N ASP A 347 2.40 -4.97 -60.86
CA ASP A 347 3.45 -5.24 -59.88
C ASP A 347 4.65 -4.33 -60.17
N VAL A 348 5.05 -3.55 -59.16
CA VAL A 348 6.23 -2.68 -59.23
C VAL A 348 7.36 -3.35 -58.46
N SER A 349 8.34 -3.87 -59.19
CA SER A 349 9.56 -4.41 -58.61
C SER A 349 10.62 -3.31 -58.59
N ILE A 350 10.88 -2.77 -57.39
CA ILE A 350 11.92 -1.74 -57.19
C ILE A 350 13.28 -2.21 -57.71
N PRO A 351 13.74 -3.46 -57.45
CA PRO A 351 15.00 -3.95 -58.00
C PRO A 351 15.04 -3.95 -59.53
N ASP A 352 13.93 -4.30 -60.19
CA ASP A 352 13.85 -4.29 -61.66
C ASP A 352 13.85 -2.86 -62.22
N LEU A 353 13.20 -1.91 -61.53
CA LEU A 353 13.22 -0.50 -61.92
C LEU A 353 14.60 0.14 -61.73
N ILE A 354 15.30 -0.17 -60.63
CA ILE A 354 16.69 0.29 -60.42
C ILE A 354 17.57 -0.24 -61.55
N LYS A 355 17.46 -1.53 -61.89
CA LYS A 355 18.20 -2.13 -63.01
C LYS A 355 17.90 -1.46 -64.36
N GLN A 356 16.64 -1.09 -64.61
CA GLN A 356 16.26 -0.35 -65.81
C GLN A 356 16.84 1.07 -65.83
N LEU A 357 16.87 1.76 -64.69
CA LEU A 357 17.49 3.08 -64.56
C LEU A 357 19.01 3.03 -64.75
N ASP A 358 19.68 1.98 -64.27
CA ASP A 358 21.12 1.78 -64.48
C ASP A 358 21.43 1.64 -65.98
N ILE A 359 20.69 0.78 -66.69
CA ILE A 359 20.82 0.60 -68.16
C ILE A 359 20.54 1.93 -68.90
N LEU A 360 19.54 2.69 -68.45
CA LEU A 360 19.23 3.99 -69.03
C LEU A 360 20.35 5.01 -68.78
N GLY A 361 20.90 5.04 -67.56
CA GLY A 361 21.98 5.93 -67.15
C GLY A 361 23.30 5.67 -67.87
N ASP A 362 23.55 4.44 -68.29
CA ASP A 362 24.72 4.06 -69.10
C ASP A 362 24.66 4.56 -70.56
N ASN A 363 23.52 5.12 -71.01
CA ASN A 363 23.41 5.70 -72.35
C ASN A 363 24.12 7.06 -72.44
N GLY A 364 25.22 7.11 -73.20
CA GLY A 364 26.02 8.33 -73.42
C GLY A 364 25.34 9.47 -74.19
N ASN A 365 24.06 9.35 -74.57
CA ASN A 365 23.29 10.34 -75.34
C ASN A 365 22.28 11.14 -74.51
N LEU A 366 22.30 11.03 -73.18
CA LEU A 366 21.37 11.74 -72.29
C LEU A 366 21.74 13.23 -72.14
N ARG A 367 20.73 14.09 -72.16
CA ARG A 367 20.85 15.51 -71.78
C ARG A 367 21.06 15.63 -70.26
N ASN A 368 21.66 16.73 -69.80
CA ASN A 368 21.91 16.96 -68.36
C ASN A 368 20.63 16.85 -67.50
N GLU A 369 19.50 17.33 -68.00
CA GLU A 369 18.19 17.23 -67.31
C GLU A 369 17.74 15.77 -67.14
N GLU A 370 18.00 14.92 -68.15
CA GLU A 370 17.64 13.50 -68.14
C GLU A 370 18.57 12.71 -67.20
N GLN A 371 19.86 13.06 -67.15
CA GLN A 371 20.80 12.50 -66.19
C GLN A 371 20.40 12.82 -64.75
N VAL A 372 20.04 14.08 -64.46
CA VAL A 372 19.57 14.50 -63.14
C VAL A 372 18.28 13.76 -62.76
N ALA A 373 17.34 13.61 -63.70
CA ALA A 373 16.10 12.86 -63.45
C ALA A 373 16.36 11.37 -63.12
N ILE A 374 17.28 10.72 -63.84
CA ILE A 374 17.66 9.32 -63.57
C ILE A 374 18.30 9.17 -62.18
N ILE A 375 19.20 10.08 -61.80
CA ILE A 375 19.84 10.07 -60.47
C ILE A 375 18.81 10.27 -59.36
N GLN A 376 17.89 11.23 -59.54
CA GLN A 376 16.82 11.50 -58.58
C GLN A 376 15.87 10.30 -58.44
N ALA A 377 15.44 9.70 -59.56
CA ALA A 377 14.59 8.51 -59.56
C ALA A 377 15.28 7.32 -58.86
N SER A 378 16.57 7.11 -59.12
CA SER A 378 17.36 6.05 -58.48
C SER A 378 17.48 6.25 -56.96
N THR A 379 17.64 7.50 -56.53
CA THR A 379 17.70 7.86 -55.10
C THR A 379 16.36 7.58 -54.41
N VAL A 380 15.25 7.98 -55.02
CA VAL A 380 13.90 7.74 -54.49
C VAL A 380 13.60 6.26 -54.38
N LEU A 381 13.91 5.47 -55.42
CA LEU A 381 13.72 4.02 -55.42
C LEU A 381 14.58 3.33 -54.35
N SER A 382 15.83 3.77 -54.18
CA SER A 382 16.72 3.23 -53.13
C SER A 382 16.21 3.52 -51.72
N LEU A 383 15.61 4.70 -51.50
CA LEU A 383 14.96 5.03 -50.23
C LEU A 383 13.70 4.17 -50.03
N ALA A 384 12.87 4.03 -51.06
CA ALA A 384 11.67 3.20 -51.00
C ALA A 384 11.99 1.73 -50.69
N GLU A 385 13.05 1.16 -51.29
CA GLU A 385 13.52 -0.20 -50.99
C GLU A 385 13.90 -0.36 -49.51
N LYS A 386 14.67 0.59 -48.96
CA LYS A 386 15.03 0.58 -47.54
C LYS A 386 13.80 0.66 -46.63
N TRP A 387 12.82 1.48 -46.99
CA TRP A 387 11.58 1.61 -46.22
C TRP A 387 10.74 0.32 -46.29
N ILE A 388 10.63 -0.33 -47.45
CA ILE A 388 9.94 -1.61 -47.58
C ILE A 388 10.63 -2.69 -46.75
N GLN A 389 11.96 -2.80 -46.83
CA GLN A 389 12.72 -3.75 -46.00
C GLN A 389 12.52 -3.52 -44.49
N GLN A 390 12.42 -2.26 -44.05
CA GLN A 390 12.10 -1.95 -42.65
C GLN A 390 10.69 -2.41 -42.27
N ILE A 391 9.70 -2.21 -43.15
CA ILE A 391 8.32 -2.65 -42.93
C ILE A 391 8.26 -4.18 -42.87
N GLU A 392 8.89 -4.88 -43.80
CA GLU A 392 8.96 -6.35 -43.82
C GLU A 392 9.64 -6.90 -42.55
N GLY A 393 10.73 -6.26 -42.10
CA GLY A 393 11.39 -6.61 -40.84
C GLY A 393 10.50 -6.39 -39.61
N ALA A 394 9.74 -5.29 -39.58
CA ALA A 394 8.78 -5.02 -38.52
C ALA A 394 7.61 -6.01 -38.53
N GLU A 395 7.10 -6.37 -39.71
CA GLU A 395 6.06 -7.37 -39.91
C GLU A 395 6.52 -8.74 -39.42
N ALA A 396 7.72 -9.18 -39.77
CA ALA A 396 8.29 -10.44 -39.29
C ALA A 396 8.43 -10.46 -37.76
N ALA A 397 8.89 -9.35 -37.15
CA ALA A 397 8.98 -9.23 -35.70
C ALA A 397 7.61 -9.29 -35.01
N LEU A 398 6.57 -8.68 -35.61
CA LEU A 398 5.20 -8.75 -35.12
C LEU A 398 4.63 -10.16 -35.24
N HIS A 399 4.85 -10.85 -36.35
CA HIS A 399 4.45 -12.25 -36.52
C HIS A 399 5.12 -13.16 -35.48
N GLN A 400 6.41 -12.96 -35.21
CA GLN A 400 7.11 -13.69 -34.15
C GLN A 400 6.49 -13.42 -32.77
N LYS A 401 6.14 -12.16 -32.47
CA LYS A 401 5.47 -11.80 -31.21
C LYS A 401 4.08 -12.42 -31.08
N MET A 402 3.34 -12.52 -32.17
CA MET A 402 2.05 -13.19 -32.20
C MET A 402 2.19 -14.67 -31.82
N MET A 403 3.14 -15.37 -32.42
CA MET A 403 3.42 -16.79 -32.12
C MET A 403 3.85 -17.01 -30.67
N GLU A 404 4.68 -16.11 -30.11
CA GLU A 404 5.05 -16.15 -28.69
C GLU A 404 3.82 -16.01 -27.77
N LEU A 405 2.92 -15.06 -28.07
CA LEU A 405 1.70 -14.85 -27.30
C LEU A 405 0.74 -16.04 -27.38
N GLU A 406 0.63 -16.68 -28.54
CA GLU A 406 -0.15 -17.91 -28.70
C GLU A 406 0.41 -19.05 -27.83
N SER A 407 1.74 -19.20 -27.80
CA SER A 407 2.40 -20.19 -26.94
C SER A 407 2.18 -19.91 -25.44
N ASP A 408 2.32 -18.65 -25.02
CA ASP A 408 2.07 -18.24 -23.63
C ASP A 408 0.61 -18.49 -23.24
N MET A 409 -0.35 -18.18 -24.13
CA MET A 409 -1.76 -18.45 -23.91
C MET A 409 -2.03 -19.94 -23.67
N GLU A 410 -1.43 -20.83 -24.47
CA GLU A 410 -1.55 -22.27 -24.25
C GLU A 410 -1.00 -22.72 -22.89
N GLN A 411 0.12 -22.15 -22.45
CA GLN A 411 0.69 -22.42 -21.13
C GLN A 411 -0.23 -21.94 -20.00
N PHE A 412 -0.79 -20.73 -20.12
CA PHE A 412 -1.75 -20.21 -19.15
C PHE A 412 -3.01 -21.09 -19.06
N CYS A 413 -3.50 -21.59 -20.19
CA CYS A 413 -4.62 -22.53 -20.22
C CYS A 413 -4.31 -23.82 -19.46
N LYS A 414 -3.10 -24.38 -19.61
CA LYS A 414 -2.66 -25.57 -18.86
C LYS A 414 -2.59 -25.30 -17.36
N ILE A 415 -1.95 -24.19 -16.96
CA ILE A 415 -1.85 -23.79 -15.53
C ILE A 415 -3.24 -23.59 -14.93
N LYS A 416 -4.14 -22.94 -15.67
CA LYS A 416 -5.53 -22.76 -15.25
C LYS A 416 -6.21 -24.11 -15.00
N GLY A 417 -6.06 -25.08 -15.91
CA GLY A 417 -6.60 -26.43 -15.74
C GLY A 417 -6.11 -27.11 -14.45
N TYR A 418 -4.81 -27.08 -14.18
CA TYR A 418 -4.26 -27.63 -12.94
C TYR A 418 -4.81 -26.96 -11.67
N LEU A 419 -5.01 -25.63 -11.71
CA LEU A 419 -5.58 -24.91 -10.57
C LEU A 419 -7.06 -25.24 -10.34
N GLU A 420 -7.82 -25.49 -11.42
CA GLU A 420 -9.21 -25.95 -11.34
C GLU A 420 -9.29 -27.36 -10.73
N GLU A 421 -8.44 -28.30 -11.19
CA GLU A 421 -8.34 -29.65 -10.63
C GLU A 421 -7.98 -29.63 -9.14
N GLU A 422 -6.99 -28.83 -8.75
CA GLU A 422 -6.56 -28.68 -7.37
C GLU A 422 -7.65 -28.04 -6.48
N LEU A 423 -8.41 -27.09 -7.03
CA LEU A 423 -9.54 -26.48 -6.32
C LEU A 423 -10.65 -27.51 -6.05
N ASP A 424 -10.96 -28.36 -7.04
CA ASP A 424 -11.97 -29.40 -6.89
C ASP A 424 -11.52 -30.49 -5.91
N TYR A 425 -10.23 -30.85 -5.91
CA TYR A 425 -9.66 -31.73 -4.88
C TYR A 425 -9.84 -31.13 -3.46
N ARG A 426 -9.53 -29.84 -3.27
CA ARG A 426 -9.71 -29.19 -1.97
C ARG A 426 -11.16 -29.11 -1.52
N LYS A 427 -12.10 -28.87 -2.44
CA LYS A 427 -13.54 -28.92 -2.13
C LYS A 427 -13.95 -30.31 -1.67
N GLN A 428 -13.53 -31.36 -2.39
CA GLN A 428 -13.83 -32.73 -2.01
C GLN A 428 -13.26 -33.10 -0.63
N ALA A 429 -12.01 -32.69 -0.34
CA ALA A 429 -11.41 -32.90 0.97
C ALA A 429 -12.17 -32.18 2.09
N LEU A 430 -12.66 -30.97 1.82
CA LEU A 430 -13.48 -30.20 2.75
C LEU A 430 -14.84 -30.88 2.99
N ASP A 431 -15.51 -31.35 1.94
CA ASP A 431 -16.78 -32.08 2.04
C ASP A 431 -16.61 -33.37 2.86
N GLN A 432 -15.53 -34.10 2.64
CA GLN A 432 -15.19 -35.29 3.44
C GLN A 432 -14.96 -34.93 4.93
N ALA A 433 -14.28 -33.81 5.21
CA ALA A 433 -14.07 -33.35 6.58
C ALA A 433 -15.41 -32.98 7.25
N TYR A 434 -16.31 -32.31 6.53
CA TYR A 434 -17.65 -31.99 7.03
C TYR A 434 -18.47 -33.24 7.33
N MET A 435 -18.47 -34.23 6.42
CA MET A 435 -19.12 -35.52 6.66
C MET A 435 -18.56 -36.20 7.91
N ARG A 436 -17.24 -36.16 8.10
CA ARG A 436 -16.60 -36.75 9.26
C ARG A 436 -16.97 -36.03 10.57
N ILE A 437 -17.09 -34.71 10.55
CA ILE A 437 -17.56 -33.93 11.70
C ILE A 437 -18.98 -34.35 12.06
N GLN A 438 -19.89 -34.43 11.07
CA GLN A 438 -21.27 -34.86 11.32
C GLN A 438 -21.36 -36.29 11.88
N GLU A 439 -20.56 -37.23 11.36
CA GLU A 439 -20.49 -38.59 11.91
C GLU A 439 -20.02 -38.59 13.38
N LEU A 440 -19.03 -37.77 13.71
CA LEU A 440 -18.53 -37.63 15.09
C LEU A 440 -19.57 -36.99 15.99
N GLU A 441 -20.26 -35.95 15.53
CA GLU A 441 -21.37 -35.32 16.24
C GLU A 441 -22.53 -36.30 16.50
N ALA A 442 -22.92 -37.09 15.49
CA ALA A 442 -23.92 -38.13 15.65
C ALA A 442 -23.47 -39.22 16.63
N THR A 443 -22.20 -39.62 16.57
CA THR A 443 -21.62 -40.58 17.52
C THR A 443 -21.64 -40.04 18.95
N LEU A 444 -21.26 -38.76 19.15
CA LEU A 444 -21.32 -38.08 20.43
C LEU A 444 -22.76 -37.99 20.95
N TYR A 445 -23.71 -37.63 20.10
CA TYR A 445 -25.12 -37.55 20.45
C TYR A 445 -25.68 -38.92 20.89
N ASN A 446 -25.36 -39.98 20.16
CA ASN A 446 -25.74 -41.35 20.53
C ASN A 446 -25.10 -41.80 21.86
N ALA A 447 -23.82 -41.48 22.08
CA ALA A 447 -23.14 -41.77 23.35
C ALA A 447 -23.81 -41.04 24.52
N LEU A 448 -24.17 -39.77 24.35
CA LEU A 448 -24.91 -38.98 25.33
C LEU A 448 -26.32 -39.54 25.61
N GLN A 449 -26.99 -40.13 24.62
CA GLN A 449 -28.30 -40.77 24.82
C GLN A 449 -28.23 -42.13 25.53
N GLN A 450 -27.13 -42.88 25.41
CA GLN A 450 -26.96 -44.17 26.08
C GLN A 450 -26.62 -44.02 27.58
N GLU A 451 -26.11 -42.88 28.02
CA GLU A 451 -25.99 -42.54 29.44
C GLU A 451 -27.34 -42.05 30.00
N THR A 452 -28.16 -42.99 30.48
CA THR A 452 -29.48 -42.71 31.09
C THR A 452 -29.41 -41.91 32.39
N VAL A 453 -28.21 -41.62 32.91
CA VAL A 453 -28.00 -40.79 34.11
C VAL A 453 -26.79 -39.86 33.93
N ILE A 454 -26.84 -38.94 32.97
CA ILE A 454 -26.18 -37.63 33.19
C ILE A 454 -27.19 -36.77 33.91
N LYS A 455 -27.15 -36.77 35.25
CA LYS A 455 -27.85 -35.75 36.04
C LYS A 455 -27.19 -34.40 35.72
N PHE A 456 -27.74 -33.68 34.73
CA PHE A 456 -27.36 -32.31 34.46
C PHE A 456 -27.57 -31.48 35.74
N GLY A 457 -26.46 -31.09 36.38
CA GLY A 457 -26.45 -30.22 37.56
C GLY A 457 -25.81 -30.80 38.83
N GLU A 458 -25.50 -32.10 38.92
CA GLU A 458 -24.63 -32.60 39.99
C GLU A 458 -23.16 -32.42 39.58
N LEU A 459 -22.35 -31.76 40.43
CA LEU A 459 -20.91 -31.67 40.20
C LEU A 459 -20.35 -33.09 40.06
N LEU A 460 -19.69 -33.36 38.92
CA LEU A 460 -18.87 -34.56 38.74
C LEU A 460 -18.05 -34.78 40.00
N THR A 461 -18.11 -35.98 40.57
CA THR A 461 -17.23 -36.31 41.71
C THR A 461 -15.78 -36.09 41.30
N GLU A 462 -14.90 -35.70 42.24
CA GLU A 462 -13.49 -35.42 41.94
C GLU A 462 -12.82 -36.56 41.16
N LYS A 463 -13.19 -37.81 41.46
CA LYS A 463 -12.73 -38.99 40.74
C LYS A 463 -13.17 -39.00 39.26
N GLN A 464 -14.42 -38.67 38.96
CA GLN A 464 -14.93 -38.59 37.59
C GLN A 464 -14.32 -37.41 36.83
N GLN A 465 -14.10 -36.27 37.51
CA GLN A 465 -13.39 -35.12 36.91
C GLN A 465 -11.95 -35.48 36.54
N GLU A 466 -11.25 -36.20 37.42
CA GLU A 466 -9.87 -36.62 37.18
C GLU A 466 -9.78 -37.69 36.09
N GLU A 467 -10.72 -38.64 36.04
CA GLU A 467 -10.84 -39.61 34.95
C GLU A 467 -11.11 -38.94 33.60
N LEU A 468 -12.03 -37.97 33.55
CA LEU A 468 -12.32 -37.18 32.35
C LEU A 468 -11.12 -36.33 31.93
N ARG A 469 -10.45 -35.65 32.87
CA ARG A 469 -9.24 -34.87 32.62
C ARG A 469 -8.15 -35.76 32.01
N THR A 470 -7.95 -36.95 32.58
CA THR A 470 -6.99 -37.93 32.07
C THR A 470 -7.35 -38.45 30.67
N ALA A 471 -8.64 -38.69 30.39
CA ALA A 471 -9.11 -39.12 29.08
C ALA A 471 -8.93 -38.03 28.01
N VAL A 472 -9.25 -36.77 28.34
CA VAL A 472 -9.02 -35.60 27.48
C VAL A 472 -7.52 -35.38 27.25
N GLU A 473 -6.69 -35.53 28.27
CA GLU A 473 -5.24 -35.45 28.16
C GLU A 473 -4.68 -36.53 27.21
N LYS A 474 -5.19 -37.77 27.32
CA LYS A 474 -4.85 -38.88 26.41
C LYS A 474 -5.26 -38.59 24.97
N LEU A 475 -6.48 -38.08 24.76
CA LEU A 475 -6.97 -37.70 23.43
C LEU A 475 -6.14 -36.55 22.82
N ARG A 476 -5.83 -35.52 23.61
CA ARG A 476 -4.96 -34.41 23.18
C ARG A 476 -3.58 -34.92 22.78
N ARG A 477 -2.97 -35.80 23.58
CA ARG A 477 -1.67 -36.42 23.24
C ARG A 477 -1.77 -37.26 21.97
N GLN A 478 -2.86 -38.00 21.76
CA GLN A 478 -3.07 -38.79 20.56
C GLN A 478 -3.26 -37.92 19.31
N MET A 479 -4.06 -36.86 19.39
CA MET A 479 -4.23 -35.91 18.29
C MET A 479 -2.93 -35.21 17.94
N LEU A 480 -2.15 -34.78 18.95
CA LEU A 480 -0.86 -34.13 18.71
C LEU A 480 0.14 -35.09 18.05
N ARG A 481 0.15 -36.37 18.44
CA ARG A 481 0.96 -37.40 17.77
C ARG A 481 0.54 -37.60 16.32
N LYS A 482 -0.77 -37.76 16.06
CA LYS A 482 -1.29 -37.89 14.68
C LYS A 482 -1.01 -36.66 13.82
N SER A 483 -1.13 -35.45 14.38
CA SER A 483 -0.78 -34.20 13.69
C SER A 483 0.70 -34.21 13.29
N ARG A 484 1.59 -34.57 14.21
CA ARG A 484 3.04 -34.65 13.93
C ARG A 484 3.37 -35.73 12.91
N GLU A 485 2.71 -36.87 12.96
CA GLU A 485 2.86 -37.93 11.95
C GLU A 485 2.48 -37.42 10.56
N TYR A 486 1.37 -36.69 10.45
CA TYR A 486 0.93 -36.09 9.19
C TYR A 486 1.88 -35.00 8.69
N ASP A 487 2.37 -34.13 9.58
CA ASP A 487 3.37 -33.12 9.24
C ASP A 487 4.69 -33.76 8.75
N CYS A 488 5.11 -34.87 9.36
CA CYS A 488 6.28 -35.63 8.92
C CYS A 488 6.06 -36.28 7.55
N GLN A 489 4.86 -36.79 7.26
CA GLN A 489 4.51 -37.34 5.94
C GLN A 489 4.57 -36.26 4.86
N ILE A 490 3.95 -35.10 5.10
CA ILE A 490 4.01 -33.96 4.16
C ILE A 490 5.47 -33.54 3.93
N LEU A 491 6.26 -33.47 5.00
CA LEU A 491 7.67 -33.09 4.89
C LEU A 491 8.45 -34.10 4.05
N GLN A 492 8.19 -35.39 4.23
CA GLN A 492 8.82 -36.46 3.47
C GLN A 492 8.44 -36.39 1.98
N GLU A 493 7.14 -36.26 1.66
CA GLU A 493 6.66 -36.11 0.27
C GLU A 493 7.29 -34.89 -0.42
N ARG A 494 7.37 -33.76 0.29
CA ARG A 494 8.02 -32.55 -0.22
C ARG A 494 9.52 -32.75 -0.45
N MET A 495 10.19 -33.49 0.43
CA MET A 495 11.61 -33.81 0.30
C MET A 495 11.87 -34.71 -0.91
N GLU A 496 11.00 -35.69 -1.16
CA GLU A 496 11.08 -36.57 -2.34
C GLU A 496 10.88 -35.78 -3.63
N LEU A 497 9.87 -34.91 -3.69
CA LEU A 497 9.66 -34.00 -4.84
C LEU A 497 10.85 -33.08 -5.07
N LEU A 498 11.41 -32.53 -3.99
CA LEU A 498 12.59 -31.69 -4.05
C LEU A 498 13.79 -32.48 -4.60
N GLN A 499 13.98 -33.72 -4.17
CA GLN A 499 15.06 -34.59 -4.65
C GLN A 499 14.90 -34.94 -6.13
N GLN A 500 13.68 -35.21 -6.59
CA GLN A 500 13.36 -35.41 -8.01
C GLN A 500 13.67 -34.16 -8.84
N ALA A 501 13.29 -32.97 -8.35
CA ALA A 501 13.60 -31.71 -9.01
C ALA A 501 15.12 -31.46 -9.11
N HIS A 502 15.88 -31.71 -8.03
CA HIS A 502 17.34 -31.60 -8.06
C HIS A 502 17.97 -32.60 -9.04
N GLN A 503 17.46 -33.83 -9.12
CA GLN A 503 17.93 -34.79 -10.12
C GLN A 503 17.66 -34.27 -11.54
N ARG A 504 16.47 -33.72 -11.79
CA ARG A 504 16.11 -33.17 -13.09
C ARG A 504 16.99 -31.99 -13.49
N ILE A 505 17.35 -31.12 -12.54
CA ILE A 505 18.28 -30.01 -12.77
C ILE A 505 19.64 -30.56 -13.22
N ARG A 506 20.20 -31.54 -12.50
CA ARG A 506 21.49 -32.16 -12.90
C ARG A 506 21.45 -32.78 -14.29
N ASP A 507 20.39 -33.52 -14.61
CA ASP A 507 20.23 -34.11 -15.95
C ASP A 507 20.16 -33.03 -17.06
N LEU A 508 19.59 -31.86 -16.76
CA LEU A 508 19.52 -30.74 -17.69
C LEU A 508 20.88 -30.04 -17.81
N GLU A 509 21.60 -29.85 -16.71
CA GLU A 509 22.97 -29.31 -16.71
C GLU A 509 23.90 -30.18 -17.56
N ASP A 510 23.84 -31.51 -17.41
CA ASP A 510 24.62 -32.45 -18.22
C ASP A 510 24.29 -32.33 -19.73
N LYS A 511 23.01 -32.16 -20.07
CA LYS A 511 22.57 -31.94 -21.46
C LYS A 511 23.08 -30.61 -22.01
N THR A 512 23.01 -29.54 -21.23
CA THR A 512 23.54 -28.24 -21.61
C THR A 512 25.05 -28.31 -21.85
N ASP A 513 25.79 -29.05 -21.02
CA ASP A 513 27.23 -29.22 -21.21
C ASP A 513 27.57 -30.06 -22.46
N ILE A 514 26.76 -31.07 -22.79
CA ILE A 514 26.88 -31.79 -24.06
C ILE A 514 26.62 -30.85 -25.24
N GLN A 515 25.56 -30.04 -25.19
CA GLN A 515 25.23 -29.07 -26.24
C GLN A 515 26.35 -28.03 -26.43
N LYS A 516 26.92 -27.50 -25.34
CA LYS A 516 28.07 -26.58 -25.42
C LYS A 516 29.26 -27.21 -26.13
N ARG A 517 29.57 -28.49 -25.85
CA ARG A 517 30.64 -29.21 -26.56
C ARG A 517 30.33 -29.40 -28.04
N GLN A 518 29.09 -29.72 -28.38
CA GLN A 518 28.66 -29.86 -29.77
C GLN A 518 28.74 -28.54 -30.55
N ILE A 519 28.31 -27.42 -29.92
CA ILE A 519 28.44 -26.09 -30.50
C ILE A 519 29.91 -25.78 -30.79
N LYS A 520 30.79 -26.02 -29.81
CA LYS A 520 32.23 -25.80 -29.98
C LYS A 520 32.83 -26.64 -31.14
N ASP A 521 32.45 -27.91 -31.26
CA ASP A 521 32.88 -28.78 -32.37
C ASP A 521 32.36 -28.26 -33.73
N LEU A 522 31.13 -27.77 -33.79
CA LEU A 522 30.58 -27.14 -35.00
C LEU A 522 31.30 -25.84 -35.35
N GLU A 523 31.60 -24.99 -34.37
CA GLU A 523 32.38 -23.77 -34.54
C GLU A 523 33.80 -24.07 -35.08
N GLU A 524 34.47 -25.09 -34.53
CA GLU A 524 35.79 -25.54 -34.99
C GLU A 524 35.73 -26.06 -36.44
N LYS A 525 34.71 -26.86 -36.78
CA LYS A 525 34.48 -27.34 -38.16
C LYS A 525 34.17 -26.19 -39.13
N PHE A 526 33.37 -25.22 -38.70
CA PHE A 526 33.04 -24.05 -39.51
C PHE A 526 34.29 -23.19 -39.75
N LEU A 527 35.11 -22.95 -38.73
CA LEU A 527 36.39 -22.25 -38.86
C LEU A 527 37.33 -22.99 -39.82
N PHE A 528 37.40 -24.32 -39.73
CA PHE A 528 38.20 -25.13 -40.66
C PHE A 528 37.73 -24.99 -42.10
N LEU A 529 36.42 -25.11 -42.36
CA LEU A 529 35.84 -24.91 -43.69
C LEU A 529 36.09 -23.49 -44.21
N PHE A 530 35.87 -22.48 -43.36
CA PHE A 530 36.11 -21.08 -43.70
C PHE A 530 37.57 -20.84 -44.11
N LEU A 531 38.53 -21.37 -43.35
CA LEU A 531 39.96 -21.33 -43.68
C LEU A 531 40.25 -22.07 -44.98
N PHE A 532 39.69 -23.27 -45.17
CA PHE A 532 39.89 -24.08 -46.38
C PHE A 532 39.39 -23.36 -47.63
N PHE A 533 38.17 -22.81 -47.61
CA PHE A 533 37.61 -22.06 -48.74
C PHE A 533 38.32 -20.73 -48.97
N SER A 534 38.73 -20.04 -47.91
CA SER A 534 39.54 -18.82 -48.03
C SER A 534 40.88 -19.11 -48.71
N LEU A 535 41.54 -20.22 -48.34
CA LEU A 535 42.79 -20.63 -48.95
C LEU A 535 42.59 -21.07 -50.42
N ALA A 536 41.53 -21.82 -50.69
CA ALA A 536 41.16 -22.24 -52.05
C ALA A 536 40.88 -21.03 -52.96
N PHE A 537 40.20 -19.99 -52.45
CA PHE A 537 39.94 -18.75 -53.18
C PHE A 537 41.23 -17.97 -53.49
N ILE A 538 42.18 -17.92 -52.53
CA ILE A 538 43.48 -17.28 -52.74
C ILE A 538 44.35 -18.05 -53.74
N LEU A 539 44.24 -19.37 -53.78
CA LEU A 539 45.03 -20.26 -54.64
C LEU A 539 44.37 -20.56 -55.99
N TRP A 540 43.16 -20.06 -56.25
CA TRP A 540 42.48 -20.21 -57.52
C TRP A 540 43.09 -19.26 -58.57
N PRO A 541 43.68 -19.76 -59.67
CA PRO A 541 44.40 -18.94 -60.66
C PRO A 541 43.51 -17.97 -61.43
#